data_AF-A0A7W0AAG2-F1
#
_entry.id   AF-A0A7W0AAG2-F1
#
_cell.length_a   1.000
_cell.length_b   1.000
_cell.length_c   1.000
_cell.angle_alpha   90.00
_cell.angle_beta   90.00
_cell.angle_gamma   90.00
#
_symmetry.space_group_name_H-M   'P 1'
#
loop_
_entity.id
_entity.type
_entity.pdbx_description
1 polymer ?
#
loop_
_entity_poly.entity_id
_entity_poly.type
_entity_poly.pdbx_seq_one_letter_code
_entity_poly.pdbx_strand_id
1 'polypeptide(L)' 'MKYEVRYQIGGEEQTAHVDVDDAATAAQAVQERFLEADDVFELIQVHLLDDMPIPEGLDDTSAQQH' A
#
# COMPACT_ATOMS: atom_id res chain seq x y z
N MET A 1 6.34 -10.09 8.11
CA MET A 1 5.97 -8.67 8.38
C MET A 1 4.86 -8.32 7.44
N LYS A 2 3.88 -7.52 7.87
CA LYS A 2 2.75 -7.18 7.01
C LYS A 2 3.08 -5.96 6.16
N TYR A 3 2.87 -6.06 4.84
CA TYR A 3 3.02 -4.96 3.90
C TYR A 3 1.71 -4.70 3.17
N GLU A 4 1.45 -3.43 2.90
CA GLU A 4 0.47 -2.97 1.93
C GLU A 4 1.19 -2.59 0.64
N VAL A 5 0.73 -3.11 -0.48
CA VAL A 5 1.24 -2.79 -1.81
C VAL A 5 0.11 -2.16 -2.60
N ARG A 6 0.28 -0.89 -2.94
CA ARG A 6 -0.62 -0.14 -3.81
C ARG A 6 -0.03 -0.10 -5.21
N TYR A 7 -0.80 -0.48 -6.21
CA TYR A 7 -0.32 -0.55 -7.58
C TYR A 7 -1.38 -0.10 -8.58
N GLN A 8 -0.96 0.39 -9.74
CA GLN A 8 -1.84 0.83 -10.82
C GLN A 8 -1.54 0.07 -12.10
N ILE A 9 -2.59 -0.45 -12.74
CA ILE A 9 -2.54 -1.16 -14.02
C ILE A 9 -3.72 -0.70 -14.87
N GLY A 10 -3.47 -0.27 -16.11
CA GLY A 10 -4.53 0.16 -17.03
C GLY A 10 -5.32 1.38 -16.54
N GLY A 11 -4.73 2.21 -15.69
CA GLY A 11 -5.39 3.34 -15.04
C GLY A 11 -6.16 2.97 -13.76
N GLU A 12 -6.33 1.70 -13.43
CA GLU A 12 -7.05 1.23 -12.24
C GLU A 12 -6.09 1.05 -11.05
N GLU A 13 -6.41 1.70 -9.92
CA GLU A 13 -5.65 1.54 -8.67
C GLU A 13 -6.16 0.32 -7.89
N GLN A 14 -5.22 -0.52 -7.48
CA GLN A 14 -5.45 -1.71 -6.67
C GLN A 14 -4.56 -1.72 -5.43
N THR A 15 -4.99 -2.47 -4.41
CA THR A 15 -4.27 -2.60 -3.14
C THR A 15 -4.24 -4.07 -2.73
N ALA A 16 -3.07 -4.58 -2.38
CA ALA A 16 -2.87 -5.92 -1.86
C ALA A 16 -2.14 -5.88 -0.52
N HIS A 17 -2.50 -6.79 0.39
CA HIS A 17 -1.80 -7.00 1.64
C HIS A 17 -1.06 -8.33 1.60
N VAL A 18 0.23 -8.31 1.92
CA VAL A 18 1.10 -9.49 1.87
C VAL A 18 1.90 -9.61 3.17
N ASP A 19 2.15 -10.84 3.62
CA ASP A 19 3.02 -11.10 4.76
C ASP A 19 4.33 -11.73 4.29
N VAL A 20 5.41 -10.95 4.35
CA VAL A 20 6.73 -11.29 3.84
C VAL A 20 7.82 -10.64 4.72
N ASP A 21 9.07 -11.03 4.53
CA ASP A 21 10.17 -10.54 5.37
C ASP A 21 10.66 -9.13 4.99
N ASP A 22 10.44 -8.70 3.75
CA ASP A 22 10.96 -7.42 3.25
C ASP A 22 10.10 -6.82 2.11
N ALA A 23 10.34 -5.52 1.85
CA ALA A 23 9.58 -4.75 0.86
C ALA A 23 9.82 -5.19 -0.60
N ALA A 24 11.01 -5.70 -0.94
CA ALA A 24 11.28 -6.16 -2.30
C ALA A 24 10.49 -7.45 -2.59
N THR A 25 10.47 -8.37 -1.61
CA THR A 25 9.64 -9.58 -1.65
C THR A 25 8.15 -9.23 -1.69
N ALA A 26 7.70 -8.14 -1.05
CA ALA A 26 6.30 -7.70 -1.12
C ALA A 26 5.90 -7.25 -2.53
N ALA A 27 6.75 -6.46 -3.19
CA ALA A 27 6.52 -6.04 -4.57
C ALA A 27 6.52 -7.22 -5.54
N GLN A 28 7.49 -8.14 -5.39
CA GLN A 28 7.58 -9.34 -6.22
C GLN A 28 6.36 -10.25 -6.05
N ALA A 29 5.92 -10.48 -4.82
CA ALA A 29 4.74 -11.31 -4.55
C ALA A 29 3.46 -10.76 -5.20
N VAL A 30 3.33 -9.44 -5.33
CA VAL A 30 2.21 -8.81 -6.03
C VAL A 30 2.37 -8.91 -7.55
N GLN A 31 3.59 -8.74 -8.06
CA GLN A 31 3.87 -8.92 -9.47
C GLN A 31 3.53 -10.35 -9.95
N GLU A 32 3.98 -11.37 -9.22
CA GLU A 32 3.74 -12.77 -9.61
C GLU A 32 2.27 -13.19 -9.49
N ARG A 33 1.49 -12.54 -8.60
CA ARG A 33 0.07 -12.88 -8.40
C ARG A 33 -0.89 -12.13 -9.28
N PHE A 34 -0.59 -10.87 -9.61
CA PHE A 34 -1.57 -9.94 -10.16
C PHE A 34 -1.16 -9.32 -11.49
N LEU A 35 0.11 -9.46 -11.90
CA LEU A 35 0.51 -9.10 -13.27
C LEU A 35 0.33 -10.32 -14.18
N GLU A 36 -0.51 -10.19 -15.19
CA GLU A 36 -0.43 -11.09 -16.33
C GLU A 36 0.84 -10.76 -17.15
N ALA A 37 1.29 -11.68 -18.00
CA ALA A 37 2.55 -11.54 -18.73
C ALA A 37 2.62 -10.30 -19.65
N ASP A 38 1.47 -9.70 -19.99
CA ASP A 38 1.35 -8.51 -20.84
C ASP A 38 1.07 -7.22 -20.04
N ASP A 39 0.74 -7.33 -18.75
CA ASP A 39 0.47 -6.17 -17.90
C ASP A 39 1.78 -5.53 -17.42
N VAL A 40 1.75 -4.22 -17.18
CA VAL A 40 2.88 -3.47 -16.63
C VAL A 40 2.36 -2.55 -15.53
N PHE A 41 3.07 -2.52 -14.40
CA PHE A 41 2.78 -1.54 -13.37
C PHE A 41 3.09 -0.13 -13.87
N GLU A 42 2.08 0.73 -13.88
CA GLU A 42 2.26 2.17 -14.10
C GLU A 42 2.81 2.83 -12.84
N LEU A 43 2.41 2.33 -11.68
CA LEU A 43 2.86 2.76 -10.37
C LEU A 43 2.84 1.56 -9.41
N ILE A 44 3.85 1.48 -8.53
CA ILE A 44 3.86 0.55 -7.41
C ILE A 44 4.46 1.22 -6.17
N GLN A 45 3.78 1.09 -5.03
CA GLN A 45 4.19 1.62 -3.73
C GLN A 45 4.04 0.51 -2.69
N VAL A 46 5.09 0.32 -1.88
CA VAL A 46 5.11 -0.68 -0.81
C VAL A 46 5.23 0.05 0.52
N HIS A 47 4.26 -0.17 1.39
CA HIS A 47 4.22 0.37 2.75
C HIS A 47 4.31 -0.78 3.75
N LEU A 48 5.24 -0.66 4.70
CA LEU A 48 5.26 -1.53 5.86
C LEU A 48 4.07 -1.17 6.75
N LEU A 49 3.17 -2.13 6.94
CA LEU A 49 2.14 -2.06 7.97
C LEU A 49 2.78 -2.56 9.27
N ASP A 50 3.69 -1.75 9.82
CA ASP A 50 4.08 -1.88 11.21
C ASP A 50 2.87 -1.43 12.05
N ASP A 51 2.67 -2.02 13.23
CA ASP A 51 1.70 -1.57 14.23
C ASP A 51 2.17 -0.20 14.77
N MET A 52 2.29 0.79 13.88
CA MET A 52 2.58 2.15 14.26
C MET A 52 1.35 2.62 15.00
N PRO A 53 1.47 3.00 16.29
CA PRO A 53 0.36 3.61 16.98
C PRO A 53 -0.10 4.78 16.13
N ILE A 54 -1.39 4.80 15.78
CA ILE A 54 -2.03 5.98 15.22
C ILE A 54 -1.63 7.12 16.17
N PRO A 55 -1.01 8.22 15.70
CA PRO A 55 -0.78 9.35 16.58
C PRO A 55 -2.14 9.80 17.11
N GLU A 56 -2.39 9.56 18.40
CA GLU A 56 -3.53 10.14 19.13
C GLU A 56 -3.38 11.66 19.04
N GLY A 57 -4.01 12.27 18.04
CA GLY A 57 -3.78 13.68 17.71
C GLY A 57 -4.18 14.13 16.32
N LEU A 58 -4.94 13.33 15.55
CA LEU A 58 -5.70 13.82 14.39
C LEU A 58 -7.17 14.05 14.74
N ASP A 59 -7.45 14.45 15.98
CA ASP A 59 -8.63 15.24 16.29
C ASP A 59 -8.37 16.69 15.84
N ASP A 60 -8.34 16.94 14.52
CA ASP A 60 -8.70 18.27 14.01
C ASP A 60 -10.23 18.38 14.09
N THR A 61 -10.75 18.35 15.32
CA THR A 61 -12.09 18.82 15.59
C THR A 61 -12.03 20.35 15.54
N SER A 62 -12.47 20.91 14.43
CA SER A 62 -13.22 22.17 14.42
C SER A 62 -12.53 23.37 15.08
N ALA A 63 -11.69 24.09 14.33
CA ALA A 63 -11.55 25.54 14.53
C ALA A 63 -12.57 26.28 13.66
N GLN A 64 -13.86 26.01 13.89
CA GLN A 64 -14.92 26.96 13.60
C GLN A 64 -15.44 27.45 14.94
N GLN A 65 -14.86 28.56 15.46
CA GLN A 65 -15.38 29.63 16.37
C GLN A 65 -14.24 30.69 16.40
N HIS A 66 -14.41 31.99 16.20
CA HIS A 66 -15.51 32.94 16.36
C HIS A 66 -15.15 34.24 15.61
#